data_AF-A0A835VGI1-F1
#
_entry.id   AF-A0A835VGI1-F1
#
_cell.length_a   1.000
_cell.length_b   1.000
_cell.length_c   1.000
_cell.angle_alpha   90.00
_cell.angle_beta   90.00
_cell.angle_gamma   90.00
#
_symmetry.space_group_name_H-M   'P 1'
#
loop_
_entity.id
_entity.type
_entity.pdbx_description
1 polymer ?
#
loop_
_entity_poly.entity_id
_entity_poly.type
_entity_poly.pdbx_seq_one_letter_code
_entity_poly.pdbx_strand_id
1 'polypeptide(L)'
;MGATDDRSTKELGTDFILQLVLEVKEKLEKEHPSLPIGTNGRDDEDMILWFLKDRKFSVKDSIAKLTKAIRWREEFGVSNLSEESVKGIYETGKAYVHESTDVNGRPVLVVVVSKHFPEKHEAIDDQKLCVYLIEQALAKLPHGIGEILVIVDLRGFCSENADFMFLKFLIDVFYYYYPRRLGQVLFVDAPFIFRPIWTLIVPYLKSYASLVRFCKPETVRNEYFTVDTVPEAFKS
;
A
#
# COMPACT_ATOMS: atom_id res chain seq x y z
N MET A 1 -20.64 -37.84 3.06
CA MET A 1 -20.79 -37.68 1.59
C MET A 1 -20.71 -36.19 1.18
N GLY A 2 -19.77 -35.42 1.75
CA GLY A 2 -19.72 -33.95 1.58
C GLY A 2 -18.31 -33.35 1.44
N ALA A 3 -17.30 -34.17 1.13
CA ALA A 3 -15.91 -33.71 0.95
C ALA A 3 -15.48 -33.68 -0.54
N THR A 4 -16.25 -34.31 -1.43
CA THR A 4 -15.96 -34.41 -2.86
C THR A 4 -16.52 -33.23 -3.68
N ASP A 5 -17.58 -32.58 -3.18
CA ASP A 5 -18.28 -31.46 -3.85
C ASP A 5 -17.62 -30.08 -3.60
N ASP A 6 -16.95 -29.91 -2.44
CA ASP A 6 -16.20 -28.69 -2.11
C ASP A 6 -14.85 -28.60 -2.84
N ARG A 7 -14.22 -29.75 -3.18
CA ARG A 7 -12.97 -29.76 -3.96
C ARG A 7 -13.20 -29.43 -5.42
N SER A 8 -14.21 -30.02 -6.06
CA SER A 8 -14.54 -29.75 -7.46
C SER A 8 -14.92 -28.28 -7.67
N THR A 9 -15.66 -27.69 -6.74
CA THR A 9 -16.06 -26.27 -6.81
C THR A 9 -14.86 -25.33 -6.64
N LYS A 10 -13.89 -25.67 -5.78
CA LYS A 10 -12.63 -24.91 -5.60
C LYS A 10 -11.69 -25.05 -6.80
N GLU A 11 -11.57 -26.24 -7.37
CA GLU A 11 -10.80 -26.49 -8.59
C GLU A 11 -11.41 -25.73 -9.77
N LEU A 12 -12.74 -25.79 -9.95
CA LEU A 12 -13.45 -25.06 -11.00
C LEU A 12 -13.28 -23.54 -10.87
N GLY A 13 -13.28 -23.02 -9.63
CA GLY A 13 -13.01 -21.61 -9.36
C GLY A 13 -11.56 -21.21 -9.66
N THR A 14 -10.60 -22.13 -9.46
CA THR A 14 -9.18 -21.89 -9.74
C THR A 14 -8.94 -21.87 -11.26
N ASP A 15 -9.50 -22.82 -12.00
CA ASP A 15 -9.39 -22.89 -13.45
C ASP A 15 -9.99 -21.65 -14.13
N PHE A 16 -11.13 -21.18 -13.64
CA PHE A 16 -11.75 -19.95 -14.13
C PHE A 16 -10.87 -18.72 -13.88
N ILE A 17 -10.25 -18.61 -12.71
CA ILE A 17 -9.33 -17.50 -12.40
C ILE A 17 -8.11 -17.54 -13.32
N LEU A 18 -7.53 -18.71 -13.56
CA LEU A 18 -6.41 -18.88 -14.47
C LEU A 18 -6.78 -18.46 -15.90
N GLN A 19 -7.96 -18.84 -16.39
CA GLN A 19 -8.46 -18.40 -17.70
C GLN A 19 -8.54 -16.88 -17.81
N LEU A 20 -9.04 -16.19 -16.78
CA LEU A 20 -9.12 -14.72 -16.78
C LEU A 20 -7.74 -14.06 -16.77
N VAL A 21 -6.78 -14.62 -16.03
CA VAL A 21 -5.39 -14.12 -16.00
C VAL A 21 -4.78 -14.24 -17.39
N LEU A 22 -4.93 -15.40 -18.03
CA LEU A 22 -4.44 -15.64 -19.39
C LEU A 22 -5.13 -14.72 -20.41
N GLU A 23 -6.45 -14.53 -20.32
CA GLU A 23 -7.19 -13.62 -21.19
C GLU A 23 -6.69 -12.17 -21.07
N VAL A 24 -6.44 -11.69 -19.84
CA VAL A 24 -5.88 -10.35 -19.62
C VAL A 24 -4.47 -10.26 -20.22
N LYS A 25 -3.61 -11.26 -19.98
CA LYS A 25 -2.24 -11.32 -20.50
C LYS A 25 -2.19 -11.26 -22.03
N GLU A 26 -3.01 -12.07 -22.70
CA GLU A 26 -3.13 -12.08 -24.17
C GLU A 26 -3.62 -10.74 -24.72
N LYS A 27 -4.63 -10.13 -24.08
CA LYS A 27 -5.13 -8.81 -24.50
C LYS A 27 -4.11 -7.70 -24.28
N LEU A 28 -3.40 -7.70 -23.15
CA LEU A 28 -2.33 -6.74 -22.90
C LEU A 28 -1.19 -6.88 -23.93
N GLU A 29 -0.83 -8.10 -24.30
CA GLU A 29 0.15 -8.34 -25.37
C GLU A 29 -0.28 -7.73 -26.71
N LYS A 30 -1.54 -7.94 -27.09
CA LYS A 30 -2.07 -7.48 -28.38
C LYS A 30 -2.33 -5.97 -28.42
N GLU A 31 -2.91 -5.41 -27.36
CA GLU A 31 -3.38 -4.03 -27.31
C GLU A 31 -2.32 -3.06 -26.78
N HIS A 32 -1.37 -3.56 -25.98
CA HIS A 32 -0.35 -2.77 -25.31
C HIS A 32 1.07 -3.40 -25.40
N PRO A 33 1.57 -3.72 -26.61
CA PRO A 33 2.83 -4.44 -26.79
C PRO A 33 4.07 -3.69 -26.30
N SER A 34 3.99 -2.36 -26.15
CA SER A 34 5.09 -1.52 -25.67
C SER A 34 5.25 -1.53 -24.15
N LEU A 35 4.32 -2.10 -23.39
CA LEU A 35 4.46 -2.20 -21.95
C LEU A 35 5.57 -3.20 -21.59
N PRO A 36 6.30 -2.95 -20.49
CA PRO A 36 7.38 -3.82 -20.02
C PRO A 36 6.87 -5.22 -19.71
N ILE A 37 7.77 -6.19 -19.80
CA ILE A 37 7.54 -7.61 -19.49
C ILE A 37 8.31 -8.03 -18.24
N GLY A 38 7.99 -9.20 -17.68
CA GLY A 38 8.57 -9.73 -16.45
C GLY A 38 7.89 -9.16 -15.21
N THR A 39 8.62 -9.12 -14.08
CA THR A 39 8.10 -8.67 -12.79
C THR A 39 7.54 -7.24 -12.87
N ASN A 40 6.30 -7.07 -12.41
CA ASN A 40 5.48 -5.85 -12.55
C ASN A 40 5.17 -5.41 -13.99
N GLY A 41 5.36 -6.30 -14.96
CA GLY A 41 5.09 -6.08 -16.38
C GLY A 41 3.69 -6.54 -16.82
N ARG A 42 3.44 -6.45 -18.13
CA ARG A 42 2.17 -6.82 -18.77
C ARG A 42 1.86 -8.32 -18.74
N ASP A 43 2.83 -9.15 -18.41
CA ASP A 43 2.76 -10.61 -18.35
C ASP A 43 3.01 -11.17 -16.94
N ASP A 44 3.11 -10.30 -15.93
CA ASP A 44 3.15 -10.67 -14.50
C ASP A 44 1.78 -11.16 -14.04
N GLU A 45 1.65 -12.48 -13.92
CA GLU A 45 0.38 -13.15 -13.60
C GLU A 45 -0.12 -12.81 -12.19
N ASP A 46 0.78 -12.58 -11.23
CA ASP A 46 0.41 -12.18 -9.87
C ASP A 46 -0.14 -10.75 -9.85
N MET A 47 0.49 -9.84 -10.59
CA MET A 47 0.01 -8.47 -10.76
C MET A 47 -1.33 -8.45 -11.51
N ILE A 48 -1.48 -9.24 -12.56
CA ILE A 48 -2.75 -9.37 -13.30
C ILE A 48 -3.87 -9.88 -12.39
N LEU A 49 -3.63 -10.98 -11.66
CA LEU A 49 -4.60 -11.55 -10.72
C LEU A 49 -5.03 -10.52 -9.67
N TRP A 50 -4.08 -9.75 -9.19
CA TRP A 50 -4.33 -8.70 -8.22
C TRP A 50 -5.25 -7.58 -8.76
N PHE A 51 -5.02 -7.08 -9.98
CA PHE A 51 -5.90 -6.10 -10.61
C PHE A 51 -7.25 -6.68 -11.03
N LEU A 52 -7.33 -7.99 -11.33
CA LEU A 52 -8.60 -8.72 -11.47
C LEU A 52 -9.39 -8.70 -10.16
N LYS A 53 -8.77 -9.00 -9.03
CA LYS A 53 -9.41 -8.93 -7.70
C LYS A 53 -9.88 -7.51 -7.36
N ASP A 54 -9.16 -6.47 -7.75
CA ASP A 54 -9.61 -5.06 -7.59
C ASP A 54 -10.84 -4.72 -8.43
N ARG A 55 -10.89 -5.25 -9.65
CA ARG A 55 -11.96 -4.94 -10.62
C ARG A 55 -13.05 -5.99 -10.67
N LYS A 56 -13.19 -6.78 -9.60
CA LYS A 56 -14.24 -7.81 -9.46
C LYS A 56 -14.25 -8.76 -10.67
N PHE A 57 -13.06 -9.12 -11.13
CA PHE A 57 -12.82 -10.01 -12.27
C PHE A 57 -13.32 -9.48 -13.64
N SER A 58 -13.56 -8.17 -13.76
CA SER A 58 -13.82 -7.51 -15.05
C SER A 58 -12.53 -7.36 -15.86
N VAL A 59 -12.34 -8.21 -16.87
CA VAL A 59 -11.17 -8.19 -17.77
C VAL A 59 -10.91 -6.80 -18.35
N LYS A 60 -11.96 -6.14 -18.89
CA LYS A 60 -11.85 -4.81 -19.50
C LYS A 60 -11.36 -3.76 -18.50
N ASP A 61 -11.93 -3.73 -17.30
CA ASP A 61 -11.58 -2.72 -16.30
C ASP A 61 -10.20 -3.00 -15.68
N SER A 62 -9.83 -4.28 -15.55
CA SER A 62 -8.49 -4.70 -15.12
C SER A 62 -7.42 -4.24 -16.10
N ILE A 63 -7.59 -4.48 -17.40
CA ILE A 63 -6.66 -4.01 -18.43
C ILE A 63 -6.50 -2.49 -18.36
N ALA A 64 -7.61 -1.75 -18.28
CA ALA A 64 -7.58 -0.29 -18.26
C ALA A 64 -6.84 0.28 -17.04
N LYS A 65 -7.01 -0.32 -15.86
CA LYS A 65 -6.37 0.15 -14.62
C LYS A 65 -4.91 -0.34 -14.52
N LEU A 66 -4.64 -1.60 -14.86
CA LEU A 66 -3.29 -2.17 -14.87
C LEU A 66 -2.37 -1.44 -15.85
N THR A 67 -2.85 -1.15 -17.06
CA THR A 67 -2.09 -0.37 -18.06
C THR A 67 -1.66 0.99 -17.51
N LYS A 68 -2.56 1.70 -16.80
CA LYS A 68 -2.23 2.98 -16.16
C LYS A 68 -1.20 2.81 -15.06
N ALA A 69 -1.28 1.73 -14.28
CA ALA A 69 -0.34 1.46 -13.22
C ALA A 69 1.06 1.13 -13.75
N ILE A 70 1.17 0.27 -14.77
CA ILE A 70 2.47 -0.07 -15.37
C ILE A 70 3.13 1.19 -15.95
N ARG A 71 2.40 2.00 -16.71
CA ARG A 71 2.94 3.25 -17.27
C ARG A 71 3.41 4.23 -16.19
N TRP A 72 2.60 4.41 -15.14
CA TRP A 72 3.02 5.27 -14.03
C TRP A 72 4.29 4.73 -13.35
N ARG A 73 4.44 3.41 -13.19
CA ARG A 73 5.64 2.82 -12.60
C ARG A 73 6.89 3.12 -13.45
N GLU A 74 6.77 3.07 -14.77
CA GLU A 74 7.84 3.45 -15.70
C GLU A 74 8.15 4.95 -15.62
N GLU A 75 7.13 5.81 -15.72
CA GLU A 75 7.26 7.28 -15.68
C GLU A 75 7.83 7.77 -14.35
N PHE A 76 7.43 7.16 -13.24
CA PHE A 76 7.93 7.47 -11.89
C PHE A 76 9.32 6.88 -11.63
N GLY A 77 9.76 5.91 -12.43
CA GLY A 77 11.05 5.25 -12.28
C GLY A 77 11.11 4.32 -11.06
N VAL A 78 10.02 3.60 -10.76
CA VAL A 78 9.92 2.73 -9.56
C VAL A 78 11.04 1.69 -9.52
N SER A 79 11.41 1.12 -10.67
CA SER A 79 12.51 0.15 -10.80
C SER A 79 13.89 0.71 -10.43
N ASN A 80 14.05 2.03 -10.42
CA ASN A 80 15.31 2.70 -10.11
C ASN A 80 15.39 3.11 -8.63
N LEU A 81 14.32 2.90 -7.86
CA LEU A 81 14.29 3.22 -6.44
C LEU A 81 15.12 2.21 -5.65
N SER A 82 16.00 2.74 -4.83
CA SER A 82 16.88 2.04 -3.90
C SER A 82 17.07 2.91 -2.65
N GLU A 83 17.53 2.31 -1.55
CA GLU A 83 17.84 3.07 -0.33
C GLU A 83 18.79 4.25 -0.62
N GLU A 84 19.82 4.02 -1.44
CA GLU A 84 20.77 5.07 -1.84
C GLU A 84 20.08 6.19 -2.63
N SER A 85 19.15 5.88 -3.53
CA SER A 85 18.43 6.89 -4.31
C SER A 85 17.49 7.78 -3.48
N VAL A 86 17.07 7.33 -2.29
CA VAL A 86 16.19 8.07 -1.37
C VAL A 86 16.87 8.47 -0.07
N LYS A 87 18.19 8.26 0.03
CA LYS A 87 18.99 8.34 1.26
C LYS A 87 18.76 9.62 2.06
N GLY A 88 18.79 10.77 1.38
CA GLY A 88 18.66 12.07 2.04
C GLY A 88 17.34 12.24 2.82
N ILE A 89 16.24 11.66 2.34
CA ILE A 89 14.96 11.67 3.07
C ILE A 89 14.85 10.46 3.99
N TYR A 90 15.36 9.30 3.56
CA TYR A 90 15.34 8.08 4.35
C TYR A 90 16.01 8.26 5.72
N GLU A 91 17.16 8.94 5.76
CA GLU A 91 17.93 9.23 6.99
C GLU A 91 17.20 10.14 7.98
N THR A 92 16.12 10.85 7.57
CA THR A 92 15.27 11.59 8.52
C THR A 92 14.54 10.66 9.49
N GLY A 93 14.36 9.38 9.12
CA GLY A 93 13.60 8.42 9.90
C GLY A 93 12.14 8.82 10.09
N LYS A 94 11.57 9.60 9.15
CA LYS A 94 10.15 10.00 9.14
C LYS A 94 9.21 8.86 8.75
N ALA A 95 9.73 7.81 8.11
CA ALA A 95 9.00 6.60 7.82
C ALA A 95 9.96 5.41 7.68
N TYR A 96 9.48 4.20 8.00
CA TYR A 96 10.24 2.96 7.88
C TYR A 96 9.33 1.74 7.80
N VAL A 97 9.82 0.64 7.24
CA VAL A 97 9.16 -0.67 7.31
C VAL A 97 9.64 -1.39 8.55
N HIS A 98 8.72 -1.75 9.45
CA HIS A 98 9.05 -2.50 10.66
C HIS A 98 9.65 -3.87 10.32
N GLU A 99 10.49 -4.40 11.23
CA GLU A 99 11.16 -5.68 11.02
C GLU A 99 10.19 -6.86 11.14
N SER A 100 9.20 -6.75 12.02
CA SER A 100 8.18 -7.77 12.27
C SER A 100 6.85 -7.45 11.58
N THR A 101 6.05 -8.48 11.31
CA THR A 101 4.65 -8.31 10.92
C THR A 101 3.78 -8.00 12.12
N ASP A 102 2.56 -7.50 11.88
CA ASP A 102 1.52 -7.47 12.91
C ASP A 102 1.05 -8.90 13.25
N VAL A 103 0.20 -9.04 14.27
CA VAL A 103 -0.38 -10.35 14.69
C VAL A 103 -1.23 -11.03 13.61
N ASN A 104 -1.62 -10.30 12.55
CA ASN A 104 -2.34 -10.83 11.40
C ASN A 104 -1.41 -11.20 10.23
N GLY A 105 -0.09 -11.12 10.41
CA GLY A 105 0.91 -11.42 9.39
C GLY A 105 1.11 -10.32 8.35
N ARG A 106 0.62 -9.10 8.59
CA ARG A 106 0.78 -7.98 7.65
C ARG A 106 2.12 -7.28 7.88
N PRO A 107 2.92 -7.02 6.83
CA PRO A 107 4.03 -6.08 6.91
C PRO A 107 3.55 -4.71 7.39
N VAL A 108 4.38 -4.04 8.19
CA VAL A 108 4.00 -2.79 8.85
C VAL A 108 4.86 -1.63 8.35
N LEU A 109 4.21 -0.62 7.80
CA LEU A 109 4.81 0.66 7.49
C LEU A 109 4.51 1.65 8.61
N VAL A 110 5.53 2.25 9.21
CA VAL A 110 5.39 3.26 10.27
C VAL A 110 5.78 4.62 9.72
N VAL A 111 4.97 5.64 9.99
CA VAL A 111 5.19 7.05 9.64
C VAL A 111 5.16 7.88 10.91
N VAL A 112 6.23 8.64 11.16
CA VAL A 112 6.38 9.53 12.31
C VAL A 112 6.18 10.96 11.83
N VAL A 113 4.95 11.46 11.95
CA VAL A 113 4.53 12.70 11.26
C VAL A 113 5.24 13.94 11.81
N SER A 114 5.63 13.93 13.09
CA SER A 114 6.40 15.03 13.69
C SER A 114 7.80 15.23 13.08
N LYS A 115 8.28 14.27 12.30
CA LYS A 115 9.53 14.37 11.52
C LYS A 115 9.30 14.79 10.06
N HIS A 116 8.05 14.92 9.62
CA HIS A 116 7.72 15.36 8.28
C HIS A 116 7.70 16.89 8.22
N PHE A 117 8.59 17.49 7.44
CA PHE A 117 8.64 18.93 7.23
C PHE A 117 8.66 19.20 5.71
N PRO A 118 7.49 19.43 5.08
CA PRO A 118 7.37 19.58 3.62
C PRO A 118 8.24 20.68 3.03
N GLU A 119 8.50 21.73 3.81
CA GLU A 119 9.29 22.89 3.37
C GLU A 119 10.81 22.63 3.39
N LYS A 120 11.27 21.52 3.98
CA LYS A 120 12.71 21.21 4.10
C LYS A 120 13.27 20.38 2.94
N HIS A 121 12.41 19.82 2.11
CA HIS A 121 12.79 18.88 1.05
C HIS A 121 11.94 19.09 -0.19
N GLU A 122 12.39 18.60 -1.34
CA GLU A 122 11.56 18.63 -2.53
C GLU A 122 10.42 17.62 -2.39
N ALA A 123 9.21 18.00 -2.79
CA ALA A 123 8.04 17.13 -2.70
C ALA A 123 8.23 15.77 -3.40
N ILE A 124 9.03 15.74 -4.49
CA ILE A 124 9.32 14.51 -5.22
C ILE A 124 10.16 13.52 -4.38
N ASP A 125 10.99 14.00 -3.47
CA ASP A 125 11.83 13.11 -2.66
C ASP A 125 10.99 12.37 -1.61
N ASP A 126 10.01 13.04 -0.99
CA ASP A 126 9.04 12.41 -0.11
C ASP A 126 8.17 11.39 -0.85
N GLN A 127 7.76 11.71 -2.10
CA GLN A 127 7.04 10.78 -2.96
C GLN A 127 7.87 9.54 -3.29
N LYS A 128 9.15 9.70 -3.64
CA LYS A 128 10.06 8.58 -3.92
C LYS A 128 10.28 7.71 -2.69
N LEU A 129 10.51 8.31 -1.51
CA LEU A 129 10.61 7.56 -0.26
C LEU A 129 9.32 6.78 0.02
N CYS A 130 8.16 7.40 -0.17
CA CYS A 130 6.86 6.75 0.02
C CYS A 130 6.73 5.49 -0.85
N VAL A 131 6.99 5.62 -2.16
CA VAL A 131 6.88 4.49 -3.10
C VAL A 131 7.93 3.42 -2.81
N TYR A 132 9.17 3.82 -2.50
CA TYR A 132 10.23 2.90 -2.09
C TYR A 132 9.82 2.06 -0.86
N LEU A 133 9.29 2.69 0.19
CA LEU A 133 8.87 1.97 1.40
C LEU A 133 7.63 1.09 1.17
N ILE A 134 6.73 1.48 0.25
CA ILE A 134 5.62 0.62 -0.17
C ILE A 134 6.17 -0.63 -0.87
N GLU A 135 7.09 -0.51 -1.83
CA GLU A 135 7.71 -1.66 -2.49
C GLU A 135 8.39 -2.59 -1.47
N GLN A 136 9.13 -2.02 -0.50
CA GLN A 136 9.79 -2.79 0.56
C GLN A 136 8.80 -3.51 1.48
N ALA A 137 7.68 -2.88 1.83
CA ALA A 137 6.63 -3.52 2.62
C ALA A 137 5.95 -4.65 1.84
N LEU A 138 5.67 -4.44 0.55
CA LEU A 138 5.04 -5.44 -0.32
C LEU A 138 5.95 -6.64 -0.60
N ALA A 139 7.25 -6.43 -0.73
CA ALA A 139 8.23 -7.50 -0.90
C ALA A 139 8.29 -8.44 0.32
N LYS A 140 7.84 -7.98 1.51
CA LYS A 140 7.77 -8.79 2.74
C LYS A 140 6.42 -9.51 2.92
N LEU A 141 5.49 -9.41 1.99
CA LEU A 141 4.17 -10.05 2.13
C LEU A 141 4.32 -11.58 2.21
N PRO A 142 3.83 -12.23 3.28
CA PRO A 142 3.81 -13.68 3.34
C PRO A 142 2.74 -14.25 2.41
N HIS A 143 2.88 -15.53 2.04
CA HIS A 143 1.93 -16.20 1.17
C HIS A 143 0.50 -16.12 1.74
N GLY A 144 -0.46 -15.73 0.91
CA GLY A 144 -1.87 -15.58 1.29
C GLY A 144 -2.23 -14.25 1.94
N ILE A 145 -1.27 -13.41 2.34
CA ILE A 145 -1.51 -12.04 2.82
C ILE A 145 -1.28 -11.06 1.67
N GLY A 146 -2.29 -10.26 1.36
CA GLY A 146 -2.24 -9.28 0.26
C GLY A 146 -2.05 -7.83 0.70
N GLU A 147 -2.07 -7.57 2.01
CA GLU A 147 -2.29 -6.24 2.57
C GLU A 147 -1.24 -5.88 3.62
N ILE A 148 -0.92 -4.59 3.72
CA ILE A 148 -0.03 -4.00 4.72
C ILE A 148 -0.83 -3.25 5.80
N LEU A 149 -0.22 -3.10 6.96
CA LEU A 149 -0.66 -2.19 8.02
C LEU A 149 0.14 -0.88 7.91
N VAL A 150 -0.53 0.26 7.95
CA VAL A 150 0.14 1.57 8.05
C VAL A 150 -0.14 2.16 9.42
N ILE A 151 0.91 2.51 10.16
CA ILE A 151 0.83 3.22 11.43
C ILE A 151 1.28 4.65 11.19
N VAL A 152 0.40 5.61 11.47
CA VAL A 152 0.69 7.04 11.39
C VAL A 152 0.72 7.59 12.81
N ASP A 153 1.94 7.76 13.32
CA ASP A 153 2.21 8.35 14.61
C ASP A 153 2.07 9.87 14.54
N LEU A 154 0.97 10.38 15.09
CA LEU A 154 0.64 11.80 15.13
C LEU A 154 1.09 12.47 16.43
N ARG A 155 1.81 11.76 17.31
CA ARG A 155 2.39 12.38 18.51
C ARG A 155 3.40 13.45 18.10
N GLY A 156 3.21 14.65 18.66
CA GLY A 156 4.02 15.82 18.33
C GLY A 156 3.67 16.49 17.00
N PHE A 157 2.57 16.10 16.34
CA PHE A 157 2.11 16.77 15.12
C PHE A 157 1.80 18.26 15.37
N CYS A 158 2.37 19.13 14.54
CA CYS A 158 2.09 20.56 14.47
C CYS A 158 1.72 21.00 13.04
N SER A 159 1.36 22.28 12.87
CA SER A 159 0.96 22.83 11.55
C SER A 159 2.06 22.76 10.50
N GLU A 160 3.34 22.83 10.90
CA GLU A 160 4.48 22.73 9.99
C GLU A 160 4.63 21.32 9.38
N ASN A 161 3.99 20.31 9.98
CA ASN A 161 3.99 18.95 9.44
C ASN A 161 2.84 18.68 8.45
N ALA A 162 1.89 19.60 8.30
CA ALA A 162 0.71 19.38 7.47
C ALA A 162 1.06 19.42 5.98
N ASP A 163 0.80 18.30 5.29
CA ASP A 163 1.10 18.17 3.86
C ASP A 163 -0.07 17.57 3.08
N PHE A 164 -0.95 18.45 2.62
CA PHE A 164 -2.13 18.03 1.89
C PHE A 164 -1.80 17.45 0.50
N MET A 165 -0.76 17.98 -0.14
CA MET A 165 -0.36 17.56 -1.49
C MET A 165 0.26 16.16 -1.46
N PHE A 166 1.16 15.90 -0.51
CA PHE A 166 1.70 14.56 -0.31
C PHE A 166 0.62 13.55 0.09
N LEU A 167 -0.32 13.94 0.96
CA LEU A 167 -1.39 13.03 1.35
C LEU A 167 -2.32 12.69 0.18
N LYS A 168 -2.63 13.66 -0.69
CA LYS A 168 -3.38 13.38 -1.93
C LYS A 168 -2.61 12.41 -2.82
N PHE A 169 -1.30 12.61 -2.99
CA PHE A 169 -0.44 11.67 -3.70
C PHE A 169 -0.50 10.26 -3.09
N LEU A 170 -0.36 10.12 -1.77
CA LEU A 170 -0.41 8.84 -1.06
C LEU A 170 -1.73 8.09 -1.32
N ILE A 171 -2.85 8.81 -1.27
CA ILE A 171 -4.18 8.26 -1.55
C ILE A 171 -4.27 7.79 -3.00
N ASP A 172 -3.79 8.60 -3.95
CA ASP A 172 -3.81 8.26 -5.37
C ASP A 172 -2.90 7.07 -5.67
N VAL A 173 -1.74 6.96 -5.01
CA VAL A 173 -0.83 5.81 -5.10
C VAL A 173 -1.55 4.52 -4.73
N PHE A 174 -2.18 4.45 -3.56
CA PHE A 174 -2.93 3.26 -3.17
C PHE A 174 -4.16 3.03 -4.05
N TYR A 175 -4.87 4.08 -4.45
CA TYR A 175 -6.10 3.92 -5.23
C TYR A 175 -5.85 3.41 -6.65
N TYR A 176 -4.88 4.00 -7.35
CA TYR A 176 -4.65 3.76 -8.78
C TYR A 176 -3.59 2.72 -9.04
N TYR A 177 -2.49 2.72 -8.27
CA TYR A 177 -1.29 1.95 -8.59
C TYR A 177 -1.08 0.77 -7.65
N TYR A 178 -1.53 0.88 -6.41
CA TYR A 178 -1.49 -0.18 -5.39
C TYR A 178 -2.86 -0.55 -4.81
N PRO A 179 -3.89 -0.81 -5.66
CA PRO A 179 -5.23 -1.13 -5.17
C PRO A 179 -5.22 -2.32 -4.21
N ARG A 180 -6.11 -2.39 -3.21
CA ARG A 180 -6.23 -3.55 -2.31
C ARG A 180 -4.94 -3.99 -1.57
N ARG A 181 -3.90 -3.14 -1.50
CA ARG A 181 -2.68 -3.43 -0.72
C ARG A 181 -2.71 -2.83 0.67
N LEU A 182 -3.64 -1.93 0.94
CA LEU A 182 -3.80 -1.31 2.25
C LEU A 182 -4.90 -2.01 3.02
N GLY A 183 -4.57 -2.65 4.15
CA GLY A 183 -5.54 -3.37 4.97
C GLY A 183 -6.10 -2.53 6.12
N GLN A 184 -5.26 -1.74 6.77
CA GLN A 184 -5.68 -0.82 7.83
C GLN A 184 -4.69 0.34 8.01
N VAL A 185 -5.20 1.47 8.47
CA VAL A 185 -4.40 2.65 8.84
C VAL A 185 -4.69 3.02 10.29
N LEU A 186 -3.67 3.05 11.14
CA LEU A 186 -3.78 3.46 12.54
C LEU A 186 -3.30 4.89 12.70
N PHE A 187 -4.20 5.80 13.07
CA PHE A 187 -3.85 7.16 13.44
C PHE A 187 -3.66 7.22 14.96
N VAL A 188 -2.39 7.20 15.38
CA VAL A 188 -2.01 7.10 16.78
C VAL A 188 -1.92 8.48 17.40
N ASP A 189 -2.67 8.70 18.47
CA ASP A 189 -2.63 9.94 19.26
C ASP A 189 -2.81 11.24 18.44
N ALA A 190 -3.76 11.22 17.51
CA ALA A 190 -4.14 12.40 16.73
C ALA A 190 -4.49 13.60 17.65
N PRO A 191 -3.72 14.70 17.63
CA PRO A 191 -4.02 15.86 18.46
C PRO A 191 -5.26 16.60 17.97
N PHE A 192 -5.86 17.44 18.82
CA PHE A 192 -7.08 18.16 18.45
C PHE A 192 -6.91 19.02 17.19
N ILE A 193 -5.71 19.57 16.96
CA ILE A 193 -5.36 20.38 15.79
C ILE A 193 -5.37 19.58 14.48
N PHE A 194 -5.34 18.25 14.54
CA PHE A 194 -5.48 17.40 13.35
C PHE A 194 -6.93 17.29 12.85
N ARG A 195 -7.94 17.60 13.70
CA ARG A 195 -9.36 17.42 13.33
C ARG A 195 -9.78 18.23 12.10
N PRO A 196 -9.46 19.53 11.97
CA PRO A 196 -9.82 20.29 10.77
C PRO A 196 -9.17 19.72 9.51
N ILE A 197 -7.91 19.28 9.62
CA ILE A 197 -7.16 18.65 8.53
C ILE A 197 -7.87 17.36 8.10
N TRP A 198 -8.24 16.51 9.05
CA TRP A 198 -8.99 15.28 8.77
C TRP A 198 -10.32 15.56 8.04
N THR A 199 -11.08 16.55 8.47
CA THR A 199 -12.34 16.94 7.80
C THR A 199 -12.12 17.31 6.33
N LEU A 200 -10.99 17.94 5.99
CA LEU A 200 -10.65 18.28 4.60
C LEU A 200 -10.21 17.06 3.78
N ILE A 201 -9.60 16.06 4.42
CA ILE A 201 -9.04 14.87 3.76
C ILE A 201 -10.10 13.81 3.48
N VAL A 202 -11.08 13.63 4.37
CA VAL A 202 -12.10 12.57 4.29
C VAL A 202 -12.76 12.45 2.90
N PRO A 203 -13.17 13.55 2.23
CA PRO A 203 -13.76 13.46 0.89
C PRO A 203 -12.83 12.81 -0.16
N TYR A 204 -11.51 12.91 0.00
CA TYR A 204 -10.53 12.36 -0.92
C TYR A 204 -10.21 10.88 -0.67
N LEU A 205 -10.45 10.38 0.54
CA LEU A 205 -10.13 9.00 0.92
C LEU A 205 -10.98 7.95 0.20
N LYS A 206 -12.11 8.32 -0.43
CA LYS A 206 -13.00 7.37 -1.13
C LYS A 206 -13.33 6.17 -0.22
N SER A 207 -13.08 4.94 -0.67
CA SER A 207 -13.27 3.71 0.11
C SER A 207 -12.25 3.50 1.22
N TYR A 208 -11.13 4.23 1.26
CA TYR A 208 -10.10 4.07 2.28
C TYR A 208 -10.47 4.69 3.64
N ALA A 209 -11.48 5.57 3.68
CA ALA A 209 -11.92 6.17 4.94
C ALA A 209 -12.33 5.11 5.98
N SER A 210 -12.91 3.99 5.53
CA SER A 210 -13.31 2.89 6.42
C SER A 210 -12.13 2.06 6.97
N LEU A 211 -10.92 2.23 6.42
CA LEU A 211 -9.72 1.55 6.90
C LEU A 211 -9.02 2.31 8.02
N VAL A 212 -9.41 3.56 8.27
CA VAL A 212 -8.75 4.42 9.25
C VAL A 212 -9.32 4.16 10.65
N ARG A 213 -8.44 3.86 11.60
CA ARG A 213 -8.75 3.75 13.02
C ARG A 213 -7.94 4.78 13.80
N PHE A 214 -8.62 5.69 14.49
CA PHE A 214 -8.01 6.55 15.49
C PHE A 214 -7.82 5.74 16.77
N CYS A 215 -6.60 5.72 17.32
CA CYS A 215 -6.29 4.91 18.49
C CYS A 215 -5.18 5.52 19.36
N LYS A 216 -4.96 4.88 20.51
CA LYS A 216 -3.88 5.21 21.44
C LYS A 216 -2.69 4.25 21.25
N PRO A 217 -1.47 4.60 21.70
CA PRO A 217 -0.30 3.72 21.64
C PRO A 217 -0.55 2.33 22.23
N GLU A 218 -1.34 2.24 23.31
CA GLU A 218 -1.67 0.98 23.97
C GLU A 218 -2.52 0.07 23.07
N THR A 219 -3.39 0.64 22.23
CA THR A 219 -4.13 -0.13 21.22
C THR A 219 -3.18 -0.75 20.20
N VAL A 220 -2.19 0.00 19.73
CA VAL A 220 -1.16 -0.52 18.80
C VAL A 220 -0.44 -1.69 19.47
N ARG A 221 0.09 -1.48 20.67
CA ARG A 221 0.83 -2.50 21.42
C ARG A 221 0.01 -3.76 21.70
N ASN A 222 -1.21 -3.60 22.18
CA ASN A 222 -1.98 -4.71 22.75
C ASN A 222 -2.80 -5.49 21.72
N GLU A 223 -3.19 -4.86 20.60
CA GLU A 223 -4.06 -5.49 19.61
C GLU A 223 -3.34 -5.88 18.31
N TYR A 224 -2.18 -5.27 18.01
CA TYR A 224 -1.50 -5.46 16.72
C TYR A 224 -0.14 -6.15 16.84
N PHE A 225 0.43 -6.25 18.02
CA PHE A 225 1.77 -6.82 18.22
C PHE A 225 1.82 -7.72 19.45
N THR A 226 2.84 -8.57 19.48
CA THR A 226 3.28 -9.25 20.70
C THR A 226 4.27 -8.36 21.46
N VAL A 227 4.57 -8.70 22.71
CA VAL A 227 5.56 -7.99 23.53
C VAL A 227 6.94 -7.92 22.86
N ASP A 228 7.31 -8.94 22.09
CA ASP A 228 8.61 -9.02 21.42
C ASP A 228 8.63 -8.30 20.06
N THR A 229 7.47 -8.07 19.45
CA THR A 229 7.36 -7.56 18.07
C THR A 229 6.83 -6.12 17.99
N VAL A 230 6.41 -5.53 19.10
CA VAL A 230 5.91 -4.14 19.13
C VAL A 230 7.02 -3.15 18.72
N PRO A 231 6.74 -2.15 17.86
CA PRO A 231 7.71 -1.12 17.55
C PRO A 231 8.13 -0.34 18.80
N GLU A 232 9.41 0.03 18.90
CA GLU A 232 9.99 0.66 20.10
C GLU A 232 9.18 1.85 20.60
N ALA A 233 8.69 2.68 19.67
CA ALA A 233 7.91 3.88 19.96
C ALA A 233 6.56 3.63 20.67
N PHE A 234 6.09 2.38 20.72
CA PHE A 234 4.81 1.98 21.33
C PHE A 234 4.98 0.95 22.45
N LYS A 235 6.21 0.70 22.93
CA LYS A 235 6.47 -0.25 24.03
C LYS A 235 6.00 0.26 25.38
N SER A 236 6.22 1.54 25.67
CA SER A 236 5.86 2.20 26.93
C SER A 236 4.41 2.67 26.95
#